data_AF-A0A923Z5L9-F1
#
_entry.id   AF-A0A923Z5L9-F1
#
_cell.length_a   1.000
_cell.length_b   1.000
_cell.length_c   1.000
_cell.angle_alpha   90.00
_cell.angle_beta   90.00
_cell.angle_gamma   90.00
#
_symmetry.space_group_name_H-M   'P 1'
#
loop_
_entity.id
_entity.type
_entity.pdbx_description
1 polymer ?
#
loop_
_entity_poly.entity_id
_entity_poly.type
_entity_poly.pdbx_seq_one_letter_code
_entity_poly.pdbx_strand_id
1 'polypeptide(L)'
;ATPDLQRANLPAAWAAPAFDVLQLEDYDFVTSRNVAGQAAARAAITDRLGYPPSHQHYFAGFVLRPETRALDWPLIADAAAASLARGTAETFVWAWPQVARDGFVAFDIIGDVPMPAFHDVAFPLAIGLRASGGPEFATQISTSSSGYEQRNAGWRDARLRFDAGLGIRSEDDLRTILGFFRARRGRANGFRFTDPFDHVSRDDGAAVTATDQRLGIGDGVATRFALVKYYGADAEPYARRITRPHAGSIVIAVNGVANTGWVPGALGTIDFGVAPAAGAIVTAGFVFDVPVRFDTDRIDVGASGWRSGDIASIPLIELREA
;
A
#
# COMPACT_ATOMS: atom_id res chain seq x y z
N ALA A 1 -7.47 21.22 -22.32
CA ALA A 1 -7.46 22.65 -21.96
C ALA A 1 -7.45 23.48 -23.24
N THR A 2 -8.08 24.65 -23.26
CA THR A 2 -7.96 25.61 -24.38
C THR A 2 -6.49 26.07 -24.52
N PRO A 3 -5.95 26.20 -25.74
CA PRO A 3 -4.55 26.58 -25.96
C PRO A 3 -4.09 27.85 -25.24
N ASP A 4 -5.01 28.79 -24.99
CA ASP A 4 -4.73 30.06 -24.32
C ASP A 4 -4.41 29.91 -22.82
N LEU A 5 -5.10 29.01 -22.12
CA LEU A 5 -4.83 28.73 -20.70
C LEU A 5 -3.46 28.07 -20.51
N GLN A 6 -3.06 27.20 -21.43
CA GLN A 6 -1.72 26.60 -21.41
C GLN A 6 -0.63 27.63 -21.68
N ARG A 7 -0.84 28.57 -22.60
CA ARG A 7 0.10 29.67 -22.86
C ARG A 7 0.23 30.63 -21.67
N ALA A 8 -0.87 30.87 -20.95
CA ALA A 8 -0.87 31.73 -19.76
C ALA A 8 -0.16 31.06 -18.57
N ASN A 9 -0.42 29.77 -18.33
CA ASN A 9 0.12 29.05 -17.16
C ASN A 9 1.53 28.49 -17.39
N LEU A 10 1.96 28.28 -18.63
CA LEU A 10 3.31 27.79 -18.97
C LEU A 10 3.91 28.61 -20.14
N PRO A 11 4.23 29.90 -19.93
CA PRO A 11 4.79 30.74 -20.98
C PRO A 11 6.09 30.19 -21.55
N ALA A 12 6.28 30.32 -22.87
CA ALA A 12 7.51 29.91 -23.55
C ALA A 12 8.77 30.52 -22.94
N ALA A 13 8.66 31.77 -22.52
CA ALA A 13 9.73 32.56 -21.96
C ALA A 13 10.22 32.05 -20.60
N TRP A 14 9.48 31.14 -19.95
CA TRP A 14 9.88 30.56 -18.67
C TRP A 14 10.78 29.33 -18.84
N ALA A 15 10.97 28.82 -20.06
CA ALA A 15 11.82 27.67 -20.30
C ALA A 15 13.26 27.91 -19.80
N ALA A 16 13.88 26.85 -19.31
CA ALA A 16 15.23 26.90 -18.78
C ALA A 16 16.20 27.48 -19.83
N PRO A 17 17.15 28.34 -19.41
CA PRO A 17 17.49 28.69 -18.02
C PRO A 17 16.92 30.05 -17.57
N ALA A 18 15.68 30.41 -17.95
CA ALA A 18 15.13 31.74 -17.65
C ALA A 18 15.06 32.08 -16.15
N PHE A 19 14.88 31.06 -15.30
CA PHE A 19 14.90 31.17 -13.85
C PHE A 19 15.85 30.14 -13.24
N ASP A 20 16.23 30.31 -11.98
CA ASP A 20 17.08 29.34 -11.27
C ASP A 20 16.28 28.08 -10.87
N VAL A 21 14.99 28.27 -10.55
CA VAL A 21 14.11 27.26 -9.98
C VAL A 21 12.74 27.28 -10.67
N LEU A 22 12.20 26.09 -10.93
CA LEU A 22 10.81 25.88 -11.31
C LEU A 22 10.05 25.26 -10.14
N GLN A 23 9.06 25.97 -9.57
CA GLN A 23 8.17 25.38 -8.57
C GLN A 23 6.95 24.74 -9.25
N LEU A 24 6.71 23.45 -9.00
CA LEU A 24 5.57 22.71 -9.51
C LEU A 24 4.50 22.53 -8.42
N GLU A 25 3.27 22.89 -8.78
CA GLU A 25 2.07 22.72 -7.96
C GLU A 25 1.10 21.82 -8.72
N ASP A 26 0.93 20.58 -8.25
CA ASP A 26 0.05 19.59 -8.87
C ASP A 26 -0.85 18.87 -7.86
N TYR A 27 -1.03 19.47 -6.68
CA TYR A 27 -1.73 18.88 -5.53
C TYR A 27 -3.22 18.59 -5.79
N ASP A 28 -3.84 19.27 -6.77
CA ASP A 28 -5.21 18.92 -7.21
C ASP A 28 -5.24 17.53 -7.84
N PHE A 29 -4.21 17.15 -8.61
CA PHE A 29 -4.10 15.78 -9.14
C PHE A 29 -3.87 14.77 -8.02
N VAL A 30 -3.12 15.15 -6.98
CA VAL A 30 -2.84 14.31 -5.80
C VAL A 30 -4.13 14.02 -5.03
N THR A 31 -4.83 15.07 -4.59
CA THR A 31 -6.04 14.95 -3.76
C THR A 31 -7.24 14.40 -4.55
N SER A 32 -7.28 14.58 -5.87
CA SER A 32 -8.28 13.93 -6.75
C SER A 32 -7.91 12.50 -7.18
N ARG A 33 -6.71 11.99 -6.82
CA ARG A 33 -6.19 10.68 -7.24
C ARG A 33 -6.08 10.52 -8.76
N ASN A 34 -5.87 11.63 -9.48
CA ASN A 34 -5.70 11.67 -10.92
C ASN A 34 -4.22 11.55 -11.30
N VAL A 35 -3.67 10.37 -11.06
CA VAL A 35 -2.26 10.03 -11.27
C VAL A 35 -1.88 10.09 -12.73
N ALA A 36 -2.76 9.64 -13.63
CA ALA A 36 -2.50 9.70 -15.07
C ALA A 36 -2.40 11.16 -15.55
N GLY A 37 -3.31 12.02 -15.06
CA GLY A 37 -3.27 13.46 -15.31
C GLY A 37 -2.01 14.12 -14.76
N GLN A 38 -1.59 13.77 -13.54
CA GLN A 38 -0.36 14.26 -12.94
C GLN A 38 0.87 13.91 -13.78
N ALA A 39 0.98 12.64 -14.19
CA ALA A 39 2.09 12.16 -15.01
C ALA A 39 2.13 12.86 -16.37
N ALA A 40 0.98 12.99 -17.05
CA ALA A 40 0.88 13.69 -18.32
C ALA A 40 1.23 15.18 -18.20
N ALA A 41 0.76 15.85 -17.13
CA ALA A 41 1.07 17.25 -16.87
C ALA A 41 2.57 17.46 -16.63
N ARG A 42 3.20 16.62 -15.79
CA ARG A 42 4.65 16.68 -15.52
C ARG A 42 5.48 16.43 -16.78
N ALA A 43 5.11 15.45 -17.60
CA ALA A 43 5.79 15.19 -18.87
C ALA A 43 5.69 16.41 -19.80
N ALA A 44 4.49 16.96 -19.98
CA ALA A 44 4.28 18.15 -20.81
C ALA A 44 5.06 19.37 -20.31
N ILE A 45 5.11 19.60 -18.99
CA ILE A 45 5.89 20.69 -18.39
C ILE A 45 7.40 20.47 -18.59
N THR A 46 7.86 19.23 -18.43
CA THR A 46 9.27 18.87 -18.64
C THR A 46 9.69 19.12 -20.08
N ASP A 47 8.89 18.66 -21.05
CA ASP A 47 9.14 18.89 -22.47
C ASP A 47 9.10 20.38 -22.82
N ARG A 48 8.24 21.15 -22.14
CA ARG A 48 8.00 22.56 -22.44
C ARG A 48 9.04 23.50 -21.84
N LEU A 49 9.44 23.25 -20.59
CA LEU A 49 10.24 24.17 -19.78
C LEU A 49 11.65 23.63 -19.49
N GLY A 50 11.90 22.32 -19.56
CA GLY A 50 13.26 21.76 -19.57
C GLY A 50 14.07 21.83 -18.28
N TYR A 51 13.46 22.13 -17.13
CA TYR A 51 14.19 22.14 -15.84
C TYR A 51 14.45 20.71 -15.34
N PRO A 52 15.68 20.33 -14.99
CA PRO A 52 15.95 19.03 -14.38
C PRO A 52 15.34 18.95 -12.97
N PRO A 53 15.06 17.75 -12.41
CA PRO A 53 14.49 17.61 -11.07
C PRO A 53 15.27 18.35 -9.98
N SER A 54 16.60 18.38 -10.06
CA SER A 54 17.47 19.10 -9.12
C SER A 54 17.32 20.63 -9.13
N HIS A 55 16.60 21.20 -10.10
CA HIS A 55 16.25 22.62 -10.19
C HIS A 55 14.74 22.84 -10.05
N GLN A 56 14.02 21.82 -9.58
CA GLN A 56 12.60 21.92 -9.31
C GLN A 56 12.36 21.98 -7.81
N HIS A 57 11.40 22.81 -7.42
CA HIS A 57 10.81 22.80 -6.09
C HIS A 57 9.41 22.17 -6.22
N TYR A 58 9.01 21.35 -5.25
CA TYR A 58 7.72 20.68 -5.28
C TYR A 58 6.84 21.05 -4.10
N PHE A 59 5.61 21.42 -4.40
CA PHE A 59 4.59 21.67 -3.40
C PHE A 59 3.64 20.48 -3.34
N ALA A 60 3.72 19.69 -2.27
CA ALA A 60 2.95 18.44 -2.16
C ALA A 60 1.45 18.65 -1.97
N GLY A 61 1.06 19.76 -1.33
CA GLY A 61 -0.34 20.16 -1.18
C GLY A 61 -0.77 20.43 0.26
N PHE A 62 -2.08 20.60 0.44
CA PHE A 62 -2.73 20.80 1.71
C PHE A 62 -4.15 20.23 1.70
N VAL A 63 -4.69 19.95 2.88
CA VAL A 63 -6.07 19.49 3.04
C VAL A 63 -7.02 20.67 3.15
N LEU A 64 -7.70 21.01 2.05
CA LEU A 64 -8.65 22.13 2.01
C LEU A 64 -9.78 21.95 3.04
N ARG A 65 -10.37 20.75 3.11
CA ARG A 65 -11.56 20.44 3.92
C ARG A 65 -11.24 19.48 5.06
N PRO A 66 -11.56 19.80 6.34
CA PRO A 66 -11.27 18.92 7.47
C PRO A 66 -11.86 17.51 7.32
N GLU A 67 -12.98 17.39 6.61
CA GLU A 67 -13.70 16.13 6.42
C GLU A 67 -12.92 15.15 5.53
N THR A 68 -12.05 15.64 4.65
CA THR A 68 -11.25 14.81 3.74
C THR A 68 -9.87 14.48 4.31
N ARG A 69 -9.52 14.97 5.51
CA ARG A 69 -8.17 14.83 6.10
C ARG A 69 -7.66 13.40 6.18
N ALA A 70 -8.53 12.42 6.45
CA ALA A 70 -8.15 11.02 6.57
C ALA A 70 -7.77 10.38 5.22
N LEU A 71 -8.21 10.98 4.10
CA LEU A 71 -7.90 10.55 2.75
C LEU A 71 -6.75 11.36 2.15
N ASP A 72 -6.81 12.69 2.29
CA ASP A 72 -5.93 13.60 1.56
C ASP A 72 -4.51 13.67 2.15
N TRP A 73 -4.36 13.64 3.48
CA TRP A 73 -3.02 13.70 4.10
C TRP A 73 -2.12 12.53 3.70
N PRO A 74 -2.58 11.27 3.69
CA PRO A 74 -1.81 10.15 3.15
C PRO A 74 -1.36 10.39 1.70
N LEU A 75 -2.25 10.88 0.83
CA LEU A 75 -1.92 11.16 -0.58
C LEU A 75 -0.86 12.26 -0.71
N ILE A 76 -0.95 13.31 0.10
CA ILE A 76 0.03 14.41 0.14
C ILE A 76 1.38 13.91 0.66
N ALA A 77 1.39 13.07 1.70
CA ALA A 77 2.61 12.48 2.24
C ALA A 77 3.29 11.58 1.19
N ASP A 78 2.54 10.72 0.51
CA ASP A 78 3.05 9.88 -0.58
C ASP A 78 3.62 10.71 -1.73
N ALA A 79 2.95 11.81 -2.10
CA ALA A 79 3.42 12.71 -3.14
C ALA A 79 4.73 13.43 -2.75
N ALA A 80 4.85 13.85 -1.48
CA ALA A 80 6.08 14.43 -0.94
C ALA A 80 7.23 13.42 -0.96
N ALA A 81 7.01 12.20 -0.48
CA ALA A 81 8.01 11.13 -0.51
C ALA A 81 8.44 10.79 -1.95
N ALA A 82 7.50 10.71 -2.89
CA ALA A 82 7.80 10.47 -4.30
C ALA A 82 8.62 11.61 -4.95
N SER A 83 8.43 12.85 -4.49
CA SER A 83 9.23 14.00 -4.92
C SER A 83 10.67 13.92 -4.43
N LEU A 84 10.87 13.56 -3.15
CA LEU A 84 12.20 13.33 -2.59
C LEU A 84 12.92 12.20 -3.33
N ALA A 85 12.25 11.07 -3.57
CA ALA A 85 12.80 9.94 -4.31
C ALA A 85 13.19 10.28 -5.76
N ARG A 86 12.52 11.27 -6.38
CA ARG A 86 12.84 11.77 -7.72
C ARG A 86 14.09 12.65 -7.75
N GLY A 87 14.61 13.09 -6.60
CA GLY A 87 15.74 14.01 -6.50
C GLY A 87 15.35 15.46 -6.77
N THR A 88 14.12 15.85 -6.43
CA THR A 88 13.68 17.24 -6.44
C THR A 88 14.46 18.06 -5.41
N ALA A 89 14.88 19.28 -5.76
CA ALA A 89 15.77 20.10 -4.92
C ALA A 89 15.17 20.38 -3.54
N GLU A 90 13.92 20.84 -3.51
CA GLU A 90 13.18 21.10 -2.27
C GLU A 90 11.74 20.59 -2.40
N THR A 91 11.19 20.04 -1.31
CA THR A 91 9.80 19.57 -1.23
C THR A 91 9.12 20.19 -0.02
N PHE A 92 7.95 20.79 -0.24
CA PHE A 92 7.22 21.56 0.76
C PHE A 92 5.84 20.97 1.05
N VAL A 93 5.49 20.97 2.33
CA VAL A 93 4.10 20.88 2.81
C VAL A 93 3.76 22.23 3.43
N TRP A 94 3.39 23.21 2.61
CA TRP A 94 3.12 24.56 3.08
C TRP A 94 1.63 24.71 3.41
N ALA A 95 1.29 24.17 4.58
CA ALA A 95 -0.08 24.00 5.03
C ALA A 95 -0.22 24.20 6.54
N TRP A 96 0.57 25.11 7.15
CA TRP A 96 0.67 25.22 8.62
C TRP A 96 -0.70 25.28 9.32
N PRO A 97 -1.69 26.07 8.86
CA PRO A 97 -3.02 26.07 9.48
C PRO A 97 -3.71 24.70 9.46
N GLN A 98 -3.64 23.99 8.33
CA GLN A 98 -4.25 22.67 8.16
C GLN A 98 -3.48 21.59 8.92
N VAL A 99 -2.15 21.66 8.93
CA VAL A 99 -1.28 20.78 9.71
C VAL A 99 -1.61 20.89 11.20
N ALA A 100 -1.70 22.12 11.71
CA ALA A 100 -2.07 22.38 13.10
C ALA A 100 -3.53 21.97 13.41
N ARG A 101 -4.47 22.20 12.48
CA ARG A 101 -5.87 21.79 12.61
C ARG A 101 -6.01 20.27 12.72
N ASP A 102 -5.30 19.54 11.87
CA ASP A 102 -5.53 18.11 11.69
C ASP A 102 -4.56 17.24 12.50
N GLY A 103 -3.51 17.84 13.07
CA GLY A 103 -2.43 17.13 13.75
C GLY A 103 -1.59 16.30 12.78
N PHE A 104 -1.39 16.79 11.55
CA PHE A 104 -0.55 16.10 10.57
C PHE A 104 0.91 16.14 11.04
N VAL A 105 1.55 14.98 11.05
CA VAL A 105 2.95 14.88 11.41
C VAL A 105 3.66 14.00 10.40
N ALA A 106 4.62 14.58 9.69
CA ALA A 106 5.57 13.86 8.86
C ALA A 106 6.94 13.95 9.55
N PHE A 107 7.42 12.82 10.06
CA PHE A 107 8.80 12.72 10.54
C PHE A 107 9.60 11.91 9.53
N ASP A 108 10.64 12.53 8.98
CA ASP A 108 11.81 11.80 8.50
C ASP A 108 12.85 11.87 9.64
N ILE A 109 13.24 10.73 10.19
CA ILE A 109 14.48 10.67 10.98
C ILE A 109 15.61 10.74 9.96
N ILE A 110 16.30 11.88 9.90
CA ILE A 110 17.47 12.08 9.04
C ILE A 110 18.46 10.93 9.29
N GLY A 111 18.56 10.00 8.34
CA GLY A 111 19.45 8.82 8.40
C GLY A 111 18.74 7.46 8.46
N ASP A 112 17.44 7.40 8.68
CA ASP A 112 16.65 6.17 8.50
C ASP A 112 16.11 6.14 7.06
N VAL A 113 16.56 5.15 6.28
CA VAL A 113 15.81 4.74 5.10
C VAL A 113 14.48 4.14 5.62
N PRO A 114 13.32 4.70 5.27
CA PRO A 114 12.06 4.30 5.89
C PRO A 114 11.62 2.93 5.37
N MET A 115 11.00 2.16 6.28
CA MET A 115 10.48 0.80 6.16
C MET A 115 11.43 -0.32 6.61
N PRO A 116 10.95 -1.30 7.42
CA PRO A 116 11.69 -2.55 7.58
C PRO A 116 11.95 -3.09 6.19
N ALA A 117 13.22 -3.31 5.84
CA ALA A 117 13.63 -3.69 4.49
C ALA A 117 12.80 -4.88 4.01
N PHE A 118 11.86 -4.63 3.09
CA PHE A 118 10.97 -5.64 2.58
C PHE A 118 11.62 -6.27 1.36
N HIS A 119 12.05 -7.53 1.50
CA HIS A 119 12.53 -8.29 0.37
C HIS A 119 11.31 -8.88 -0.34
N ASP A 120 11.05 -8.45 -1.58
CA ASP A 120 9.88 -8.87 -2.37
C ASP A 120 10.03 -10.32 -2.89
N VAL A 121 10.18 -11.26 -1.97
CA VAL A 121 10.36 -12.70 -2.20
C VAL A 121 9.31 -13.46 -1.41
N ALA A 122 8.84 -14.58 -1.98
CA ALA A 122 7.89 -15.45 -1.31
C ALA A 122 8.56 -16.29 -0.21
N PHE A 123 7.82 -16.59 0.85
CA PHE A 123 8.17 -17.63 1.80
C PHE A 123 8.43 -18.94 1.03
N PRO A 124 9.54 -19.64 1.29
CA PRO A 124 10.08 -20.60 0.33
C PRO A 124 9.42 -21.98 0.40
N LEU A 125 8.54 -22.22 1.39
CA LEU A 125 7.89 -23.51 1.59
C LEU A 125 6.39 -23.36 1.38
N ALA A 126 5.79 -24.33 0.68
CA ALA A 126 4.34 -24.49 0.67
C ALA A 126 3.90 -24.89 2.08
N ILE A 127 3.21 -24.00 2.79
CA ILE A 127 2.70 -24.37 4.11
C ILE A 127 1.46 -25.22 3.90
N GLY A 128 1.54 -26.49 4.31
CA GLY A 128 0.39 -27.39 4.30
C GLY A 128 -0.69 -26.98 5.31
N LEU A 129 -1.79 -27.75 5.36
CA LEU A 129 -2.97 -27.58 6.25
C LEU A 129 -2.69 -27.44 7.77
N ARG A 130 -1.43 -27.42 8.21
CA ARG A 130 -1.03 -27.31 9.61
C ARG A 130 -0.44 -25.96 9.99
N ALA A 131 -0.40 -24.99 9.06
CA ALA A 131 -0.23 -23.58 9.45
C ALA A 131 -1.27 -23.23 10.53
N SER A 132 -0.83 -22.61 11.63
CA SER A 132 -1.75 -22.00 12.59
C SER A 132 -1.56 -20.50 12.55
N GLY A 133 -2.64 -19.74 12.59
CA GLY A 133 -2.55 -18.29 12.56
C GLY A 133 -3.92 -17.63 12.48
N GLY A 134 -3.93 -16.31 12.46
CA GLY A 134 -5.15 -15.54 12.32
C GLY A 134 -5.00 -14.07 12.70
N PRO A 135 -6.10 -13.31 12.59
CA PRO A 135 -6.14 -11.90 12.93
C PRO A 135 -6.15 -11.63 14.44
N GLU A 136 -5.41 -10.60 14.86
CA GLU A 136 -5.42 -10.05 16.21
C GLU A 136 -5.87 -8.58 16.18
N PHE A 137 -6.88 -8.24 16.98
CA PHE A 137 -7.28 -6.85 17.24
C PHE A 137 -6.80 -6.41 18.63
N ALA A 138 -6.41 -5.14 18.76
CA ALA A 138 -6.10 -4.54 20.05
C ALA A 138 -7.31 -3.76 20.56
N THR A 139 -8.09 -4.33 21.49
CA THR A 139 -9.25 -3.68 22.12
C THR A 139 -9.05 -3.61 23.63
N GLN A 140 -9.02 -2.40 24.18
CA GLN A 140 -9.02 -2.21 25.63
C GLN A 140 -10.46 -2.17 26.12
N ILE A 141 -10.74 -2.95 27.17
CA ILE A 141 -12.05 -3.03 27.81
C ILE A 141 -11.94 -2.41 29.20
N SER A 142 -12.75 -1.39 29.47
CA SER A 142 -12.87 -0.75 30.77
C SER A 142 -14.28 -0.97 31.30
N THR A 143 -14.42 -1.64 32.43
CA THR A 143 -15.71 -1.86 33.08
C THR A 143 -15.88 -0.87 34.23
N SER A 144 -17.01 -0.15 34.26
CA SER A 144 -17.35 0.75 35.36
C SER A 144 -17.73 -0.03 36.62
N SER A 145 -17.67 0.62 37.77
CA SER A 145 -18.13 0.04 39.05
C SER A 145 -19.62 -0.33 39.06
N SER A 146 -20.42 0.23 38.14
CA SER A 146 -21.83 -0.10 37.93
C SER A 146 -22.06 -1.20 36.88
N GLY A 147 -20.98 -1.81 36.35
CA GLY A 147 -21.04 -2.94 35.42
C GLY A 147 -21.19 -2.59 33.94
N TYR A 148 -21.10 -1.32 33.55
CA TYR A 148 -21.11 -0.93 32.13
C TYR A 148 -19.73 -1.10 31.50
N GLU A 149 -19.69 -1.54 30.25
CA GLU A 149 -18.45 -1.78 29.51
C GLU A 149 -18.19 -0.68 28.47
N GLN A 150 -17.02 -0.07 28.54
CA GLN A 150 -16.47 0.78 27.50
C GLN A 150 -15.37 0.03 26.75
N ARG A 151 -15.49 -0.03 25.42
CA ARG A 151 -14.54 -0.68 24.51
C ARG A 151 -13.81 0.37 23.69
N ASN A 152 -12.48 0.41 23.81
CA ASN A 152 -11.61 1.31 23.05
C ASN A 152 -10.75 0.48 22.10
N ALA A 153 -11.07 0.51 20.80
CA ALA A 153 -10.25 -0.12 19.78
C ALA A 153 -8.94 0.67 19.58
N GLY A 154 -7.82 0.09 20.01
CA GLY A 154 -6.49 0.67 19.89
C GLY A 154 -5.92 0.54 18.48
N TRP A 155 -6.35 -0.46 17.71
CA TRP A 155 -6.00 -0.62 16.29
C TRP A 155 -7.25 -0.58 15.42
N ARG A 156 -7.15 0.14 14.29
CA ARG A 156 -8.18 0.12 13.24
C ARG A 156 -8.20 -1.22 12.52
N ASP A 157 -7.02 -1.68 12.13
CA ASP A 157 -6.85 -2.91 11.36
C ASP A 157 -6.29 -4.04 12.23
N ALA A 158 -6.81 -5.25 11.99
CA ALA A 158 -6.24 -6.47 12.55
C ALA A 158 -4.78 -6.61 12.12
N ARG A 159 -3.98 -7.24 12.97
CA ARG A 159 -2.62 -7.66 12.64
C ARG A 159 -2.56 -9.18 12.61
N LEU A 160 -2.09 -9.76 11.50
CA LEU A 160 -1.99 -11.20 11.39
C LEU A 160 -0.74 -11.75 12.07
N ARG A 161 -0.91 -12.92 12.68
CA ARG A 161 0.16 -13.76 13.22
C ARG A 161 0.04 -15.17 12.66
N PHE A 162 1.17 -15.80 12.36
CA PHE A 162 1.22 -17.17 11.88
C PHE A 162 2.34 -17.95 12.55
N ASP A 163 2.20 -19.26 12.58
CA ASP A 163 3.29 -20.20 12.84
C ASP A 163 3.45 -21.12 11.62
N ALA A 164 4.59 -20.96 10.97
CA ALA A 164 4.98 -21.69 9.77
C ALA A 164 5.81 -22.95 10.04
N GLY A 165 6.12 -23.25 11.32
CA GLY A 165 6.99 -24.38 11.70
C GLY A 165 6.32 -25.74 11.49
N LEU A 166 5.00 -25.79 11.65
CA LEU A 166 4.16 -26.98 11.56
C LEU A 166 4.04 -27.50 10.11
N GLY A 167 5.13 -27.91 9.49
CA GLY A 167 5.17 -28.33 8.09
C GLY A 167 6.53 -28.80 7.58
N ILE A 168 7.62 -28.48 8.29
CA ILE A 168 8.99 -28.83 7.88
C ILE A 168 9.28 -30.27 8.24
N ARG A 169 9.49 -31.12 7.23
CA ARG A 169 9.63 -32.58 7.41
C ARG A 169 10.85 -33.19 6.74
N SER A 170 11.61 -32.40 5.99
CA SER A 170 12.81 -32.87 5.30
C SER A 170 14.03 -32.03 5.65
N GLU A 171 15.21 -32.62 5.53
CA GLU A 171 16.48 -31.90 5.66
C GLU A 171 16.60 -30.76 4.63
N ASP A 172 16.00 -30.94 3.44
CA ASP A 172 16.00 -29.94 2.38
C ASP A 172 15.11 -28.74 2.72
N ASP A 173 13.93 -28.97 3.29
CA ASP A 173 13.07 -27.90 3.81
C ASP A 173 13.78 -27.13 4.93
N LEU A 174 14.43 -27.85 5.85
CA LEU A 174 15.21 -27.28 6.93
C LEU A 174 16.36 -26.39 6.39
N ARG A 175 17.11 -26.89 5.40
CA ARG A 175 18.20 -26.11 4.78
C ARG A 175 17.66 -24.86 4.09
N THR A 176 16.53 -25.01 3.39
CA THR A 176 15.84 -23.93 2.68
C THR A 176 15.39 -22.84 3.65
N ILE A 177 14.72 -23.20 4.74
CA ILE A 177 14.21 -22.23 5.70
C ILE A 177 15.31 -21.56 6.51
N LEU A 178 16.38 -22.28 6.90
CA LEU A 178 17.53 -21.69 7.58
C LEU A 178 18.29 -20.72 6.67
N GLY A 179 18.46 -21.08 5.39
CA GLY A 179 19.01 -20.18 4.38
C GLY A 179 18.15 -18.93 4.23
N PHE A 180 16.83 -19.10 4.16
CA PHE A 180 15.89 -18.00 4.03
C PHE A 180 15.89 -17.09 5.27
N PHE A 181 15.92 -17.66 6.47
CA PHE A 181 15.99 -16.95 7.74
C PHE A 181 17.26 -16.09 7.86
N ARG A 182 18.43 -16.67 7.52
CA ARG A 182 19.72 -15.96 7.53
C ARG A 182 19.73 -14.80 6.54
N ALA A 183 19.23 -15.02 5.33
CA ALA A 183 19.18 -13.99 4.30
C ALA A 183 18.15 -12.88 4.60
N ARG A 184 17.22 -13.10 5.54
CA ARG A 184 16.30 -12.09 6.11
C ARG A 184 16.80 -11.50 7.44
N ARG A 185 17.89 -12.02 8.00
CA ARG A 185 18.51 -11.57 9.27
C ARG A 185 17.51 -11.55 10.43
N GLY A 186 16.78 -12.65 10.62
CA GLY A 186 15.78 -12.74 11.69
C GLY A 186 14.63 -11.76 11.47
N ARG A 187 14.33 -10.92 12.46
CA ARG A 187 13.22 -9.95 12.39
C ARG A 187 13.46 -8.77 11.44
N ALA A 188 14.66 -8.60 10.90
CA ALA A 188 15.07 -7.34 10.28
C ALA A 188 14.42 -7.07 8.92
N ASN A 189 14.09 -8.12 8.14
CA ASN A 189 13.59 -7.95 6.77
C ASN A 189 12.26 -8.65 6.56
N GLY A 190 11.31 -7.95 5.93
CA GLY A 190 10.02 -8.48 5.54
C GLY A 190 10.06 -9.31 4.26
N PHE A 191 9.00 -10.08 4.00
CA PHE A 191 8.80 -10.91 2.81
C PHE A 191 7.32 -11.24 2.61
N ARG A 192 6.98 -11.81 1.44
CA ARG A 192 5.62 -12.23 1.10
C ARG A 192 5.27 -13.57 1.73
N PHE A 193 4.08 -13.66 2.30
CA PHE A 193 3.53 -14.89 2.83
C PHE A 193 2.10 -15.11 2.32
N THR A 194 1.86 -16.21 1.61
CA THR A 194 0.51 -16.59 1.19
C THR A 194 -0.24 -17.17 2.39
N ASP A 195 -1.26 -16.45 2.87
CA ASP A 195 -2.12 -16.93 3.94
C ASP A 195 -2.99 -18.11 3.44
N PRO A 196 -2.84 -19.32 4.00
CA PRO A 196 -3.61 -20.48 3.54
C PRO A 196 -5.12 -20.35 3.78
N PHE A 197 -5.55 -19.45 4.68
CA PHE A 197 -6.95 -19.22 5.01
C PHE A 197 -7.56 -18.04 4.25
N ASP A 198 -6.74 -17.08 3.81
CA ASP A 198 -7.22 -15.82 3.24
C ASP A 198 -6.20 -15.17 2.29
N HIS A 199 -6.12 -15.66 1.05
CA HIS A 199 -5.21 -15.15 0.01
C HIS A 199 -5.92 -14.80 -1.30
N VAL A 200 -7.25 -14.83 -1.34
CA VAL A 200 -8.04 -14.61 -2.55
C VAL A 200 -9.14 -13.59 -2.28
N SER A 201 -9.45 -12.75 -3.27
CA SER A 201 -10.53 -11.75 -3.24
C SER A 201 -11.93 -12.31 -3.02
N ARG A 202 -12.14 -13.62 -3.13
CA ARG A 202 -13.43 -14.28 -2.95
C ARG A 202 -13.32 -15.41 -1.93
N ASP A 203 -14.43 -15.72 -1.26
CA ASP A 203 -14.47 -16.64 -0.11
C ASP A 203 -15.07 -18.02 -0.44
N ASP A 204 -15.57 -18.23 -1.66
CA ASP A 204 -16.27 -19.45 -2.06
C ASP A 204 -15.36 -20.54 -2.68
N GLY A 205 -14.04 -20.31 -2.69
CA GLY A 205 -13.04 -21.23 -3.22
C GLY A 205 -13.00 -21.35 -4.75
N ALA A 206 -13.79 -20.56 -5.49
CA ALA A 206 -13.72 -20.52 -6.95
C ALA A 206 -12.57 -19.61 -7.45
N ALA A 207 -12.34 -19.63 -8.77
CA ALA A 207 -11.36 -18.75 -9.40
C ALA A 207 -11.78 -17.28 -9.31
N VAL A 208 -10.79 -16.37 -9.20
CA VAL A 208 -11.05 -14.92 -9.13
C VAL A 208 -11.87 -14.42 -10.32
N THR A 209 -12.81 -13.51 -10.06
CA THR A 209 -13.56 -12.82 -11.12
C THR A 209 -13.43 -11.31 -10.99
N ALA A 210 -13.62 -10.61 -12.10
CA ALA A 210 -13.50 -9.15 -12.14
C ALA A 210 -14.50 -8.41 -11.22
N THR A 211 -15.48 -9.12 -10.66
CA THR A 211 -16.57 -8.59 -9.82
C THR A 211 -16.47 -8.99 -8.35
N ASP A 212 -15.36 -9.59 -7.90
CA ASP A 212 -15.25 -10.11 -6.53
C ASP A 212 -15.36 -9.00 -5.46
N GLN A 213 -14.62 -7.90 -5.62
CA GLN A 213 -14.50 -6.83 -4.62
C GLN A 213 -14.76 -5.46 -5.23
N ARG A 214 -15.57 -4.62 -4.58
CA ARG A 214 -15.88 -3.25 -5.03
C ARG A 214 -14.81 -2.27 -4.58
N LEU A 215 -14.04 -1.71 -5.52
CA LEU A 215 -12.97 -0.77 -5.19
C LEU A 215 -13.45 0.67 -5.03
N GLY A 216 -14.51 1.05 -5.74
CA GLY A 216 -15.04 2.41 -5.68
C GLY A 216 -16.06 2.74 -6.76
N ILE A 217 -16.44 4.01 -6.82
CA ILE A 217 -17.25 4.60 -7.90
C ILE A 217 -16.36 5.63 -8.61
N GLY A 218 -16.34 5.58 -9.93
CA GLY A 218 -15.72 6.59 -10.77
C GLY A 218 -16.41 7.94 -10.61
N ASP A 219 -15.62 9.00 -10.63
CA ASP A 219 -16.06 10.39 -10.60
C ASP A 219 -15.68 11.13 -11.91
N GLY A 220 -15.09 10.42 -12.87
CA GLY A 220 -14.55 10.99 -14.10
C GLY A 220 -13.20 11.69 -13.95
N VAL A 221 -12.58 11.64 -12.75
CA VAL A 221 -11.31 12.32 -12.45
C VAL A 221 -10.28 11.37 -11.85
N ALA A 222 -10.65 10.61 -10.81
CA ALA A 222 -9.77 9.66 -10.15
C ALA A 222 -9.38 8.53 -11.10
N THR A 223 -8.08 8.28 -11.22
CA THR A 223 -7.52 7.19 -12.02
C THR A 223 -6.91 6.10 -11.17
N ARG A 224 -6.64 6.37 -9.88
CA ARG A 224 -6.04 5.42 -8.95
C ARG A 224 -7.06 4.86 -7.98
N PHE A 225 -7.12 3.52 -7.89
CA PHE A 225 -7.96 2.81 -6.93
C PHE A 225 -7.13 1.81 -6.13
N ALA A 226 -7.45 1.66 -4.84
CA ALA A 226 -6.82 0.70 -3.96
C ALA A 226 -7.50 -0.68 -4.09
N LEU A 227 -6.72 -1.76 -4.15
CA LEU A 227 -7.24 -3.10 -3.90
C LEU A 227 -7.64 -3.27 -2.44
N VAL A 228 -8.88 -3.67 -2.22
CA VAL A 228 -9.47 -3.82 -0.90
C VAL A 228 -10.23 -5.14 -0.87
N LYS A 229 -10.14 -5.87 0.24
CA LYS A 229 -11.04 -6.99 0.55
C LYS A 229 -11.96 -6.57 1.70
N TYR A 230 -13.26 -6.75 1.51
CA TYR A 230 -14.27 -6.44 2.53
C TYR A 230 -14.69 -7.70 3.29
N TYR A 231 -14.85 -7.56 4.61
CA TYR A 231 -15.31 -8.61 5.51
C TYR A 231 -16.58 -8.14 6.23
N GLY A 232 -17.62 -8.98 6.18
CA GLY A 232 -18.96 -8.64 6.67
C GLY A 232 -19.89 -8.17 5.55
N ALA A 233 -21.19 -8.37 5.75
CA ALA A 233 -22.25 -8.02 4.79
C ALA A 233 -23.07 -6.79 5.22
N ASP A 234 -22.71 -6.18 6.35
CA ASP A 234 -23.43 -5.05 6.93
C ASP A 234 -23.12 -3.73 6.20
N ALA A 235 -23.78 -2.64 6.59
CA ALA A 235 -23.63 -1.32 5.95
C ALA A 235 -22.21 -0.73 6.05
N GLU A 236 -21.43 -1.14 7.05
CA GLU A 236 -20.04 -0.73 7.26
C GLU A 236 -19.15 -1.97 7.38
N PRO A 237 -18.83 -2.65 6.26
CA PRO A 237 -17.97 -3.82 6.30
C PRO A 237 -16.54 -3.42 6.68
N TYR A 238 -15.83 -4.32 7.34
CA TYR A 238 -14.40 -4.14 7.61
C TYR A 238 -13.63 -4.20 6.28
N ALA A 239 -12.99 -3.09 5.92
CA ALA A 239 -12.27 -2.94 4.66
C ALA A 239 -10.77 -3.10 4.89
N ARG A 240 -10.18 -4.19 4.39
CA ARG A 240 -8.75 -4.44 4.49
C ARG A 240 -8.03 -4.00 3.21
N ARG A 241 -7.02 -3.15 3.36
CA ARG A 241 -6.13 -2.78 2.27
C ARG A 241 -5.24 -3.96 1.88
N ILE A 242 -5.16 -4.24 0.59
CA ILE A 242 -4.33 -5.31 0.03
C ILE A 242 -3.12 -4.70 -0.68
N THR A 243 -1.92 -4.83 -0.08
CA THR A 243 -0.70 -4.17 -0.56
C THR A 243 0.20 -5.06 -1.40
N ARG A 244 0.08 -6.39 -1.28
CA ARG A 244 0.92 -7.38 -1.98
C ARG A 244 0.10 -8.31 -2.90
N PRO A 245 -0.64 -7.78 -3.89
CA PRO A 245 -1.32 -8.63 -4.86
C PRO A 245 -0.31 -9.38 -5.75
N HIS A 246 -0.76 -10.50 -6.30
CA HIS A 246 -0.09 -11.17 -7.41
C HIS A 246 -0.51 -10.46 -8.69
N ALA A 247 0.38 -9.66 -9.28
CA ALA A 247 0.04 -8.78 -10.41
C ALA A 247 -0.67 -9.50 -11.57
N GLY A 248 -0.25 -10.72 -11.90
CA GLY A 248 -0.85 -11.53 -12.97
C GLY A 248 -2.23 -12.13 -12.67
N SER A 249 -2.71 -12.02 -11.43
CA SER A 249 -4.04 -12.50 -11.02
C SER A 249 -5.11 -11.41 -11.03
N ILE A 250 -4.72 -10.15 -11.16
CA ILE A 250 -5.64 -9.01 -11.04
C ILE A 250 -6.53 -8.96 -12.28
N VAL A 251 -7.83 -9.01 -12.07
CA VAL A 251 -8.86 -8.85 -13.09
C VAL A 251 -9.81 -7.74 -12.67
N ILE A 252 -10.09 -6.78 -13.56
CA ILE A 252 -10.86 -5.57 -13.25
C ILE A 252 -12.11 -5.51 -14.12
N ALA A 253 -13.22 -5.05 -13.53
CA ALA A 253 -14.42 -4.67 -14.26
C ALA A 253 -14.83 -3.22 -13.95
N VAL A 254 -15.40 -2.57 -14.95
CA VAL A 254 -16.08 -1.28 -14.82
C VAL A 254 -17.53 -1.49 -15.24
N ASN A 255 -18.48 -1.22 -14.35
CA ASN A 255 -19.91 -1.55 -14.53
C ASN A 255 -20.15 -3.02 -14.89
N GLY A 256 -19.38 -3.94 -14.27
CA GLY A 256 -19.48 -5.39 -14.51
C GLY A 256 -18.85 -5.87 -15.82
N VAL A 257 -18.31 -4.98 -16.64
CA VAL A 257 -17.64 -5.33 -17.91
C VAL A 257 -16.14 -5.35 -17.71
N ALA A 258 -15.48 -6.43 -18.13
CA ALA A 258 -14.03 -6.58 -18.04
C ALA A 258 -13.29 -5.38 -18.68
N ASN A 259 -12.26 -4.89 -18.00
CA ASN A 259 -11.50 -3.72 -18.41
C ASN A 259 -9.99 -4.03 -18.36
N THR A 260 -9.25 -3.56 -19.37
CA THR A 260 -7.79 -3.75 -19.51
C THR A 260 -7.03 -2.43 -19.62
N GLY A 261 -7.71 -1.28 -19.49
CA GLY A 261 -7.13 0.06 -19.62
C GLY A 261 -6.43 0.56 -18.35
N TRP A 262 -5.79 -0.33 -17.61
CA TRP A 262 -5.16 -0.06 -16.32
C TRP A 262 -3.83 -0.81 -16.21
N VAL A 263 -2.99 -0.37 -15.26
CA VAL A 263 -1.75 -1.04 -14.89
C VAL A 263 -1.68 -1.24 -13.37
N PRO A 264 -1.03 -2.32 -12.87
CA PRO A 264 -0.77 -2.45 -11.45
C PRO A 264 0.14 -1.32 -10.96
N GLY A 265 -0.22 -0.70 -9.84
CA GLY A 265 0.60 0.28 -9.13
C GLY A 265 1.23 -0.30 -7.86
N ALA A 266 2.03 0.53 -7.19
CA ALA A 266 2.70 0.16 -5.94
C ALA A 266 1.69 -0.09 -4.81
N LEU A 267 2.08 -0.94 -3.85
CA LEU A 267 1.27 -1.26 -2.66
C LEU A 267 -0.20 -1.62 -3.00
N GLY A 268 -0.37 -2.39 -4.08
CA GLY A 268 -1.66 -2.89 -4.52
C GLY A 268 -2.66 -1.82 -4.94
N THR A 269 -2.22 -0.76 -5.60
CA THR A 269 -3.13 0.12 -6.36
C THR A 269 -3.32 -0.39 -7.78
N ILE A 270 -4.38 0.06 -8.43
CA ILE A 270 -4.55 0.00 -9.88
C ILE A 270 -4.63 1.43 -10.43
N ASP A 271 -3.92 1.68 -11.51
CA ASP A 271 -3.85 2.99 -12.16
C ASP A 271 -4.45 2.88 -13.55
N PHE A 272 -5.63 3.46 -13.75
CA PHE A 272 -6.28 3.56 -15.05
C PHE A 272 -5.58 4.61 -15.92
N GLY A 273 -5.48 4.33 -17.23
CA GLY A 273 -5.04 5.33 -18.20
C GLY A 273 -6.10 6.43 -18.45
N VAL A 274 -7.38 6.09 -18.26
CA VAL A 274 -8.51 7.01 -18.39
C VAL A 274 -9.42 6.83 -17.17
N ALA A 275 -9.79 7.93 -16.52
CA ALA A 275 -10.64 7.89 -15.34
C ALA A 275 -11.98 7.20 -15.64
N PRO A 276 -12.42 6.23 -14.81
CA PRO A 276 -13.76 5.68 -14.92
C PRO A 276 -14.82 6.79 -14.82
N ALA A 277 -15.82 6.74 -15.70
CA ALA A 277 -16.86 7.76 -15.78
C ALA A 277 -17.60 7.95 -14.45
N ALA A 278 -18.19 9.13 -14.26
CA ALA A 278 -19.00 9.44 -13.09
C ALA A 278 -20.12 8.39 -12.91
N GLY A 279 -20.19 7.79 -11.72
CA GLY A 279 -21.16 6.73 -11.39
C GLY A 279 -20.73 5.32 -11.81
N ALA A 280 -19.61 5.15 -12.50
CA ALA A 280 -19.15 3.83 -12.92
C ALA A 280 -18.61 3.02 -11.73
N ILE A 281 -19.12 1.82 -11.51
CA ILE A 281 -18.68 0.96 -10.40
C ILE A 281 -17.39 0.24 -10.82
N VAL A 282 -16.33 0.40 -10.04
CA VAL A 282 -15.04 -0.29 -10.25
C VAL A 282 -14.98 -1.49 -9.32
N THR A 283 -14.75 -2.68 -9.88
CA THR A 283 -14.59 -3.94 -9.15
C THR A 283 -13.31 -4.66 -9.57
N ALA A 284 -12.82 -5.54 -8.70
CA ALA A 284 -11.62 -6.34 -8.94
C ALA A 284 -11.71 -7.73 -8.33
N GLY A 285 -11.05 -8.69 -8.96
CA GLY A 285 -10.63 -9.96 -8.36
C GLY A 285 -9.11 -10.09 -8.41
N PHE A 286 -8.51 -10.72 -7.41
CA PHE A 286 -7.07 -10.84 -7.25
C PHE A 286 -6.70 -11.92 -6.22
N VAL A 287 -5.52 -12.50 -6.40
CA VAL A 287 -4.79 -13.29 -5.40
C VAL A 287 -3.76 -12.37 -4.72
N PHE A 288 -3.49 -12.57 -3.44
CA PHE A 288 -2.59 -11.71 -2.68
C PHE A 288 -1.79 -12.48 -1.63
N ASP A 289 -0.67 -11.87 -1.23
CA ASP A 289 0.10 -12.29 -0.07
C ASP A 289 -0.06 -11.27 1.08
N VAL A 290 0.29 -11.72 2.27
CA VAL A 290 0.43 -10.89 3.47
C VAL A 290 1.91 -10.49 3.59
N PRO A 291 2.22 -9.19 3.75
CA PRO A 291 3.57 -8.77 4.07
C PRO A 291 3.89 -9.14 5.53
N VAL A 292 4.87 -10.02 5.74
CA VAL A 292 5.25 -10.48 7.08
C VAL A 292 6.74 -10.35 7.31
N ARG A 293 7.17 -10.48 8.56
CA ARG A 293 8.56 -10.79 8.94
C ARG A 293 8.55 -11.96 9.92
N PHE A 294 9.73 -12.53 10.18
CA PHE A 294 9.90 -13.40 11.34
C PHE A 294 9.62 -12.62 12.63
N ASP A 295 8.95 -13.26 13.59
CA ASP A 295 8.71 -12.73 14.94
C ASP A 295 9.73 -13.25 15.96
N THR A 296 10.87 -13.74 15.47
CA THR A 296 12.00 -14.22 16.28
C THR A 296 13.33 -13.94 15.58
N ASP A 297 14.40 -13.78 16.37
CA ASP A 297 15.79 -13.73 15.88
C ASP A 297 16.51 -15.08 15.98
N ARG A 298 15.81 -16.10 16.47
CA ARG A 298 16.34 -17.45 16.64
C ARG A 298 15.32 -18.50 16.21
N ILE A 299 15.78 -19.44 15.40
CA ILE A 299 15.07 -20.69 15.10
C ILE A 299 15.81 -21.80 15.84
N ASP A 300 15.11 -22.51 16.72
CA ASP A 300 15.63 -23.71 17.37
C ASP A 300 15.38 -24.92 16.48
N VAL A 301 16.45 -25.67 16.22
CA VAL A 301 16.42 -26.88 15.38
C VAL A 301 16.78 -28.06 16.26
N GLY A 302 15.85 -29.00 16.40
CA GLY A 302 16.10 -30.29 17.07
C GLY A 302 16.52 -31.36 16.07
N ALA A 303 17.50 -32.17 16.43
CA ALA A 303 17.81 -33.40 15.69
C ALA A 303 17.01 -34.56 16.30
N SER A 304 15.83 -34.86 15.76
CA SER A 304 14.98 -35.98 16.20
C SER A 304 15.06 -37.13 15.19
N GLY A 305 15.97 -38.08 15.42
CA GLY A 305 16.06 -39.34 14.67
C GLY A 305 16.65 -39.23 13.25
N TRP A 306 17.00 -40.38 12.66
CA TRP A 306 17.74 -40.49 11.39
C TRP A 306 17.00 -39.76 10.25
N ARG A 307 17.55 -38.60 9.84
CA ARG A 307 17.19 -37.74 8.70
C ARG A 307 15.98 -36.79 8.82
N SER A 308 15.39 -36.60 10.00
CA SER A 308 14.39 -35.55 10.22
C SER A 308 14.87 -34.54 11.25
N GLY A 309 15.33 -33.37 10.80
CA GLY A 309 15.35 -32.20 11.67
C GLY A 309 13.91 -31.71 11.83
N ASP A 310 13.50 -31.41 13.06
CA ASP A 310 12.18 -30.86 13.36
C ASP A 310 12.34 -29.41 13.83
N ILE A 311 11.44 -28.54 13.34
CA ILE A 311 11.30 -27.17 13.81
C ILE A 311 9.90 -27.04 14.38
N ALA A 312 9.82 -26.85 15.71
CA ALA A 312 8.54 -26.77 16.40
C ALA A 312 7.75 -25.51 16.06
N SER A 313 8.42 -24.39 15.78
CA SER A 313 7.78 -23.09 15.57
C SER A 313 8.61 -22.18 14.67
N ILE A 314 7.94 -21.51 13.75
CA ILE A 314 8.46 -20.39 12.96
C ILE A 314 7.42 -19.28 13.02
N PRO A 315 7.48 -18.41 14.04
CA PRO A 315 6.48 -17.37 14.21
C PRO A 315 6.71 -16.28 13.17
N LEU A 316 5.63 -15.89 12.49
CA LEU A 316 5.56 -14.80 11.54
C LEU A 316 4.56 -13.76 12.05
N ILE A 317 4.84 -12.50 11.75
CA ILE A 317 3.96 -11.39 12.10
C ILE A 317 3.84 -10.42 10.94
N GLU A 318 2.61 -9.96 10.69
CA GLU A 318 2.31 -8.98 9.65
C GLU A 318 3.05 -7.65 9.91
N LEU A 319 3.53 -7.08 8.81
CA LEU A 319 4.06 -5.72 8.71
C LEU A 319 2.95 -4.79 8.26
N ARG A 320 2.87 -3.60 8.86
CA ARG A 320 1.92 -2.57 8.43
C ARG A 320 2.53 -1.76 7.29
N GLU A 321 1.91 -1.83 6.13
CA GLU A 321 2.31 -1.12 4.90
C GLU A 321 1.26 -0.09 4.45
N ALA A 322 0.12 -0.05 5.14
CA ALA A 322 -1.02 0.84 4.90
C ALA A 322 -1.65 1.24 6.23
#